data_AF-A0A5P2DFK5-F1
#
_entry.id   AF-A0A5P2DFK5-F1
#
_cell.length_a   1.000
_cell.length_b   1.000
_cell.length_c   1.000
_cell.angle_alpha   90.00
_cell.angle_beta   90.00
_cell.angle_gamma   90.00
#
_symmetry.space_group_name_H-M   'P 1'
#
loop_
_entity.id
_entity.type
_entity.pdbx_description
1 polymer ?
#
loop_
_entity_poly.entity_id
_entity_poly.type
_entity_poly.pdbx_seq_one_letter_code
_entity_poly.pdbx_strand_id
1 'polypeptide(L)'
;MNMLGARLLPLVLLAVTALNGCSLIPPYASCEGTGAALAELDALPVLALRPARAVPVEGGTATTAHCVDDTAGAWLDARRLYAYDGSREEVLEYYAREAPAAGWRPPGRFAEARTLGFSVFCFESREQPSLTLAFERPEQLRELDGLQLDPGPGGPGSRIWFSLSVEAETDGSRMDC
;
A
#
# COMPACT_ATOMS: atom_id res chain seq x y z
N MET A 1 -6.78 5.74 89.84
CA MET A 1 -5.40 5.37 89.44
C MET A 1 -5.51 4.85 88.01
N ASN A 2 -5.20 5.69 87.02
CA ASN A 2 -3.92 5.73 86.27
C ASN A 2 -3.69 4.43 85.49
N MET A 3 -3.38 4.39 84.19
CA MET A 3 -2.79 5.38 83.29
C MET A 3 -2.78 4.80 81.86
N LEU A 4 -2.68 5.67 80.84
CA LEU A 4 -2.03 5.47 79.52
C LEU A 4 -2.65 4.38 78.61
N GLY A 5 -3.14 4.63 77.40
CA GLY A 5 -2.65 5.54 76.37
C GLY A 5 -2.24 4.71 75.15
N ALA A 6 -2.96 4.82 74.05
CA ALA A 6 -2.46 4.47 72.73
C ALA A 6 -3.30 5.15 71.65
N ARG A 7 -2.70 6.17 71.02
CA ARG A 7 -3.18 6.79 69.79
C ARG A 7 -3.13 5.74 68.67
N LEU A 8 -4.24 5.54 67.95
CA LEU A 8 -4.21 4.88 66.64
C LEU A 8 -4.83 5.82 65.61
N LEU A 9 -4.00 6.13 64.61
CA LEU A 9 -4.21 7.06 63.52
C LEU A 9 -5.46 6.75 62.68
N PRO A 10 -6.06 7.75 62.02
CA PRO A 10 -7.05 7.51 60.98
C PRO A 10 -6.38 6.78 59.81
N LEU A 11 -6.84 5.56 59.51
CA LEU A 11 -6.42 4.80 58.35
C LEU A 11 -6.98 5.49 57.11
N VAL A 12 -6.20 6.38 56.51
CA VAL A 12 -6.44 6.93 55.17
C VAL A 12 -6.32 5.75 54.20
N LEU A 13 -7.47 5.18 53.82
CA LEU A 13 -7.60 4.26 52.70
C LEU A 13 -7.35 5.06 51.40
N LEU A 14 -6.08 5.28 51.09
CA LEU A 14 -5.65 5.54 49.72
C LEU A 14 -5.84 4.22 48.97
N ALA A 15 -7.02 4.04 48.39
CA ALA A 15 -7.20 3.12 47.29
C ALA A 15 -6.32 3.63 46.15
N VAL A 16 -5.07 3.15 46.13
CA VAL A 16 -4.22 3.17 44.95
C VAL A 16 -4.92 2.29 43.94
N THR A 17 -5.79 2.90 43.12
CA THR A 17 -6.18 2.30 41.85
C THR A 17 -4.92 2.28 41.01
N ALA A 18 -4.20 1.16 41.11
CA ALA A 18 -3.12 0.85 40.18
C ALA A 18 -3.70 1.05 38.76
N LEU A 19 -3.11 1.99 38.03
CA LEU A 19 -3.30 2.17 36.60
C LEU A 19 -2.87 0.87 35.90
N ASN A 20 -3.70 -0.16 35.93
CA ASN A 20 -3.62 -1.26 34.97
C ASN A 20 -4.35 -0.80 33.70
N GLY A 21 -3.90 0.33 33.15
CA GLY A 21 -4.22 0.77 31.80
C GLY A 21 -3.29 0.09 30.82
N CYS A 22 -3.20 -1.24 30.87
CA CYS A 22 -2.76 -1.98 29.69
C CYS A 22 -3.95 -1.94 28.75
N SER A 23 -3.98 -0.93 27.88
CA SER A 23 -4.88 -0.97 26.74
C SER A 23 -4.61 -2.28 26.01
N LEU A 24 -5.56 -3.21 26.08
CA LEU A 24 -5.70 -4.33 25.16
C LEU A 24 -6.04 -3.75 23.78
N ILE A 25 -5.08 -3.02 23.20
CA ILE A 25 -5.09 -2.74 21.78
C ILE A 25 -4.76 -4.11 21.17
N PRO A 26 -5.64 -4.70 20.34
CA PRO A 26 -5.26 -5.89 19.61
C PRO A 26 -3.92 -5.60 18.91
N PRO A 27 -2.95 -6.54 18.90
CA PRO A 27 -1.71 -6.31 18.18
C PRO A 27 -2.08 -5.87 16.77
N TYR A 28 -1.59 -4.70 16.35
CA TYR A 28 -1.71 -4.29 14.95
C TYR A 28 -1.18 -5.46 14.11
N ALA A 29 -1.84 -5.71 12.98
CA ALA A 29 -1.32 -6.67 12.02
C ALA A 29 0.14 -6.30 11.73
N SER A 30 1.02 -7.31 11.66
CA SER A 30 2.44 -7.14 11.40
C SER A 30 2.84 -7.96 10.19
N CYS A 31 4.02 -7.71 9.64
CA CYS A 31 4.55 -8.49 8.52
C CYS A 31 5.03 -9.90 8.91
N GLU A 32 4.95 -10.30 10.18
CA GLU A 32 5.37 -11.64 10.60
C GLU A 32 4.42 -12.71 10.04
N GLY A 33 4.99 -13.69 9.32
CA GLY A 33 4.24 -14.84 8.81
C GLY A 33 3.47 -14.61 7.51
N THR A 34 3.59 -13.45 6.87
CA THR A 34 2.83 -13.10 5.64
C THR A 34 3.36 -13.72 4.35
N GLY A 35 4.47 -14.47 4.40
CA GLY A 35 5.20 -14.92 3.21
C GLY A 35 4.38 -15.74 2.22
N ALA A 36 3.43 -16.56 2.67
CA ALA A 36 2.55 -17.32 1.79
C ALA A 36 1.55 -16.41 1.06
N ALA A 37 0.86 -15.54 1.79
CA ALA A 37 -0.06 -14.55 1.22
C ALA A 37 0.65 -13.60 0.25
N LEU A 38 1.87 -13.18 0.58
CA LEU A 38 2.68 -12.33 -0.29
C LEU A 38 3.05 -13.03 -1.60
N ALA A 39 3.41 -14.31 -1.54
CA ALA A 39 3.72 -15.09 -2.74
C ALA A 39 2.49 -15.30 -3.64
N GLU A 40 1.31 -15.49 -3.04
CA GLU A 40 0.05 -15.57 -3.78
C GLU A 40 -0.30 -14.24 -4.44
N LEU A 41 -0.13 -13.12 -3.73
CA LEU A 41 -0.34 -11.77 -4.23
C LEU A 41 0.59 -11.46 -5.41
N ASP A 42 1.88 -11.79 -5.30
CA ASP A 42 2.89 -11.55 -6.36
C ASP A 42 2.66 -12.40 -7.62
N ALA A 43 1.95 -13.52 -7.47
CA ALA A 43 1.61 -14.43 -8.56
C ALA A 43 0.32 -14.04 -9.31
N LEU A 44 -0.37 -12.97 -8.90
CA LEU A 44 -1.62 -12.57 -9.53
C LEU A 44 -1.42 -12.19 -11.01
N PRO A 45 -2.19 -12.80 -11.95
CA PRO A 45 -2.03 -12.54 -13.38
C PRO A 45 -2.23 -11.07 -13.80
N VAL A 46 -3.00 -10.30 -13.02
CA VAL A 46 -3.26 -8.88 -13.27
C VAL A 46 -1.98 -8.06 -13.29
N LEU A 47 -0.95 -8.45 -12.51
CA LEU A 47 0.35 -7.77 -12.46
C LEU A 47 1.09 -7.81 -13.81
N ALA A 48 0.76 -8.77 -14.68
CA ALA A 48 1.32 -8.87 -16.02
C ALA A 48 0.60 -7.99 -17.06
N LEU A 49 -0.55 -7.41 -16.72
CA LEU A 49 -1.25 -6.49 -17.64
C LEU A 49 -0.39 -5.26 -17.89
N ARG A 50 -0.19 -4.96 -19.17
CA ARG A 50 0.51 -3.76 -19.63
C ARG A 50 0.25 -3.50 -21.12
N PRO A 51 0.29 -2.24 -21.57
CA PRO A 51 0.35 -1.91 -22.99
C PRO A 51 1.51 -2.66 -23.68
N ALA A 52 1.33 -3.09 -24.93
CA ALA A 52 2.28 -3.98 -25.61
C ALA A 52 3.72 -3.44 -25.73
N ARG A 53 3.91 -2.11 -25.79
CA ARG A 53 5.23 -1.47 -25.83
C ARG A 53 5.78 -1.08 -24.45
N ALA A 54 5.03 -1.33 -23.38
CA ALA A 54 5.51 -1.08 -22.03
C ALA A 54 6.54 -2.15 -21.65
N VAL A 55 7.72 -1.67 -21.24
CA VAL A 55 8.87 -2.51 -20.88
C VAL A 55 8.94 -2.57 -19.35
N PRO A 56 9.00 -3.77 -18.73
CA PRO A 56 9.18 -3.88 -17.29
C PRO A 56 10.52 -3.29 -16.88
N VAL A 57 10.51 -2.61 -15.73
CA VAL A 57 11.70 -2.15 -15.04
C VAL A 57 12.02 -3.16 -13.95
N GLU A 58 13.29 -3.52 -13.83
CA GLU A 58 13.77 -4.45 -12.82
C GLU A 58 14.57 -3.71 -11.75
N GLY A 59 14.46 -4.15 -10.51
CA GLY A 59 15.26 -3.67 -9.38
C GLY A 59 14.56 -2.62 -8.50
N GLY A 60 14.98 -2.56 -7.23
CA GLY A 60 14.35 -1.72 -6.21
C GLY A 60 13.02 -2.30 -5.69
N THR A 61 12.55 -1.76 -4.57
CA THR A 61 11.30 -2.18 -3.90
C THR A 61 10.06 -1.98 -4.77
N ALA A 62 10.08 -0.97 -5.66
CA ALA A 62 9.01 -0.68 -6.61
C ALA A 62 8.69 -1.79 -7.63
N THR A 63 9.51 -2.85 -7.69
CA THR A 63 9.38 -3.94 -8.68
C THR A 63 9.07 -5.29 -8.04
N THR A 64 8.94 -5.33 -6.72
CA THR A 64 8.87 -6.57 -5.94
C THR A 64 7.69 -6.56 -4.99
N ALA A 65 7.15 -7.74 -4.68
CA ALA A 65 6.22 -7.89 -3.59
C ALA A 65 6.92 -7.75 -2.23
N HIS A 66 6.31 -6.98 -1.34
CA HIS A 66 6.78 -6.77 0.02
C HIS A 66 5.59 -6.52 0.95
N CYS A 67 5.84 -6.62 2.25
CA CYS A 67 4.91 -6.18 3.26
C CYS A 67 5.35 -4.81 3.77
N VAL A 68 4.42 -3.87 3.80
CA VAL A 68 4.60 -2.55 4.40
C VAL A 68 4.12 -2.64 5.84
N ASP A 69 4.90 -2.11 6.77
CA ASP A 69 4.56 -2.00 8.19
C ASP A 69 4.92 -0.58 8.65
N ASP A 70 3.92 0.29 8.72
CA ASP A 70 4.10 1.69 9.08
C ASP A 70 3.08 2.15 10.15
N THR A 71 3.02 3.45 10.39
CA THR A 71 2.12 4.02 11.41
C THR A 71 0.63 3.82 11.12
N ALA A 72 0.25 3.47 9.89
CA ALA A 72 -1.12 3.15 9.49
C ALA A 72 -1.45 1.65 9.64
N GLY A 73 -0.47 0.79 9.95
CA GLY A 73 -0.63 -0.66 10.08
C GLY A 73 0.24 -1.42 9.08
N ALA A 74 0.00 -2.73 8.98
CA ALA A 74 0.68 -3.57 8.00
C ALA A 74 -0.26 -4.04 6.88
N TRP A 75 0.25 -4.07 5.65
CA TRP A 75 -0.44 -4.57 4.46
C TRP A 75 0.58 -5.13 3.46
N LEU A 76 0.09 -5.88 2.48
CA LEU A 76 0.89 -6.46 1.41
C LEU A 76 0.79 -5.61 0.16
N ASP A 77 1.92 -5.36 -0.51
CA ASP A 77 2.00 -4.67 -1.79
C ASP A 77 2.79 -5.53 -2.77
N ALA A 78 2.20 -5.85 -3.93
CA ALA A 78 2.90 -6.45 -5.05
C ALA A 78 2.88 -5.47 -6.21
N ARG A 79 4.05 -4.94 -6.59
CA ARG A 79 4.17 -3.88 -7.60
C ARG A 79 4.98 -4.30 -8.81
N ARG A 80 4.58 -3.81 -9.98
CA ARG A 80 5.35 -3.85 -11.23
C ARG A 80 5.53 -2.43 -11.76
N LEU A 81 6.74 -2.06 -12.12
CA LEU A 81 7.07 -0.78 -12.71
C LEU A 81 7.34 -0.92 -14.21
N TYR A 82 6.88 0.05 -15.00
CA TYR A 82 6.99 0.02 -16.44
C TYR A 82 7.53 1.33 -17.02
N ALA A 83 8.39 1.18 -18.03
CA ALA A 83 8.83 2.20 -18.97
C ALA A 83 7.90 2.20 -20.18
N TYR A 84 7.38 3.35 -20.60
CA TYR A 84 6.53 3.44 -21.80
C TYR A 84 6.82 4.68 -22.66
N ASP A 85 6.99 4.45 -23.95
CA ASP A 85 7.30 5.44 -24.99
C ASP A 85 6.03 6.01 -25.67
N GLY A 86 4.84 5.65 -25.18
CA GLY A 86 3.58 6.27 -25.57
C GLY A 86 3.08 7.29 -24.56
N SER A 87 1.78 7.58 -24.60
CA SER A 87 1.19 8.62 -23.77
C SER A 87 0.55 8.10 -22.48
N ARG A 88 0.40 9.00 -21.52
CA ARG A 88 -0.36 8.77 -20.28
C ARG A 88 -1.81 8.36 -20.58
N GLU A 89 -2.40 8.95 -21.61
CA GLU A 89 -3.76 8.67 -22.03
C GLU A 89 -3.93 7.26 -22.59
N GLU A 90 -2.97 6.78 -23.38
CA GLU A 90 -2.97 5.40 -23.89
C GLU A 90 -2.94 4.37 -22.75
N VAL A 91 -2.14 4.63 -21.70
CA VAL A 91 -2.11 3.78 -20.50
C VAL A 91 -3.46 3.78 -19.79
N LEU A 92 -4.07 4.96 -19.63
CA LEU A 92 -5.38 5.10 -18.99
C LEU A 92 -6.50 4.41 -19.78
N GLU A 93 -6.49 4.52 -21.11
CA GLU A 93 -7.43 3.82 -21.99
C GLU A 93 -7.23 2.30 -21.96
N TYR A 94 -5.98 1.85 -21.87
CA TYR A 94 -5.66 0.44 -21.71
C TYR A 94 -6.29 -0.11 -20.42
N TYR A 95 -5.99 0.49 -19.25
CA TYR A 95 -6.51 -0.02 -17.98
C TYR A 95 -8.01 0.20 -17.79
N ALA A 96 -8.59 1.23 -18.41
CA ALA A 96 -10.04 1.41 -18.45
C ALA A 96 -10.78 0.23 -19.11
N ARG A 97 -10.10 -0.53 -19.99
CA ARG A 97 -10.64 -1.71 -20.67
C ARG A 97 -10.21 -3.01 -20.00
N GLU A 98 -8.92 -3.17 -19.73
CA GLU A 98 -8.37 -4.46 -19.30
C GLU A 98 -8.64 -4.75 -17.82
N ALA A 99 -8.61 -3.75 -16.93
CA ALA A 99 -8.91 -3.98 -15.52
C ALA A 99 -10.36 -4.46 -15.31
N PRO A 100 -11.39 -3.86 -15.96
CA PRO A 100 -12.75 -4.41 -15.93
C PRO A 100 -12.88 -5.80 -16.52
N ALA A 101 -12.17 -6.10 -17.61
CA ALA A 101 -12.17 -7.43 -18.20
C ALA A 101 -11.58 -8.48 -17.24
N ALA A 102 -10.66 -8.07 -16.36
CA ALA A 102 -10.07 -8.91 -15.32
C ALA A 102 -10.85 -8.91 -13.99
N GLY A 103 -11.97 -8.18 -13.88
CA GLY A 103 -12.84 -8.19 -12.70
C GLY A 103 -12.63 -7.04 -11.71
N TRP A 104 -11.86 -6.02 -12.07
CA TRP A 104 -11.69 -4.78 -11.30
C TRP A 104 -12.48 -3.62 -11.90
N ARG A 105 -13.26 -2.92 -11.08
CA ARG A 105 -14.06 -1.78 -11.51
C ARG A 105 -13.28 -0.49 -11.31
N PRO A 106 -13.33 0.44 -12.27
CA PRO A 106 -12.72 1.74 -12.10
C PRO A 106 -13.39 2.49 -10.94
N PRO A 107 -12.68 3.44 -10.32
CA PRO A 107 -13.27 4.27 -9.27
C PRO A 107 -14.42 5.08 -9.88
N GLY A 108 -15.46 5.37 -9.08
CA GLY A 108 -16.67 6.05 -9.59
C GLY A 108 -16.40 7.39 -10.31
N ARG A 109 -15.26 8.04 -10.01
CA ARG A 109 -14.83 9.31 -10.59
C ARG A 109 -13.64 9.18 -11.57
N PHE A 110 -13.40 7.99 -12.12
CA PHE A 110 -12.23 7.72 -12.98
C PHE A 110 -12.10 8.67 -14.17
N ALA A 111 -13.19 8.91 -14.92
CA ALA A 111 -13.19 9.80 -16.07
C ALA A 111 -12.88 11.26 -15.69
N GLU A 112 -13.38 11.71 -14.53
CA GLU A 112 -13.09 13.03 -13.98
C GLU A 112 -11.63 13.14 -13.54
N ALA A 113 -11.13 12.14 -12.80
CA ALA A 113 -9.74 12.07 -12.36
C ALA A 113 -8.75 12.04 -13.54
N ARG A 114 -9.10 11.35 -14.63
CA ARG A 114 -8.36 11.41 -15.91
C ARG A 114 -8.26 12.83 -16.44
N THR A 115 -9.40 13.51 -16.54
CA THR A 115 -9.49 14.88 -17.05
C THR A 115 -8.72 15.88 -16.17
N LEU A 116 -8.73 15.66 -14.86
CA LEU A 116 -8.02 16.48 -13.88
C LEU A 116 -6.52 16.13 -13.74
N GLY A 117 -6.04 15.10 -14.43
CA GLY A 117 -4.62 14.73 -14.45
C GLY A 117 -4.10 14.06 -13.16
N PHE A 118 -4.96 13.39 -12.39
CA PHE A 118 -4.58 12.72 -11.13
C PHE A 118 -3.50 11.67 -11.36
N SER A 119 -2.45 11.57 -10.55
CA SER A 119 -1.38 10.59 -10.80
C SER A 119 -1.72 9.14 -10.43
N VAL A 120 -2.74 8.91 -9.59
CA VAL A 120 -3.06 7.58 -9.02
C VAL A 120 -4.54 7.24 -9.24
N PHE A 121 -4.81 5.98 -9.56
CA PHE A 121 -6.16 5.44 -9.78
C PHE A 121 -6.28 4.06 -9.13
N CYS A 122 -7.20 3.94 -8.18
CA CYS A 122 -7.55 2.65 -7.59
C CYS A 122 -8.76 2.02 -8.28
N PHE A 123 -8.65 0.74 -8.60
CA PHE A 123 -9.71 -0.10 -9.10
C PHE A 123 -10.10 -1.15 -8.05
N GLU A 124 -11.41 -1.36 -7.92
CA GLU A 124 -12.00 -2.20 -6.87
C GLU A 124 -12.53 -3.51 -7.43
N SER A 125 -12.23 -4.63 -6.78
CA SER A 125 -12.92 -5.90 -7.04
C SER A 125 -13.84 -6.24 -5.86
N ARG A 126 -14.74 -7.22 -6.02
CA ARG A 126 -15.51 -7.76 -4.88
C ARG A 126 -14.84 -8.96 -4.22
N GLU A 127 -13.97 -9.63 -4.96
CA GLU A 127 -13.41 -10.94 -4.60
C GLU A 127 -11.88 -10.93 -4.59
N GLN A 128 -11.27 -9.88 -5.16
CA GLN A 128 -9.83 -9.76 -5.31
C GLN A 128 -9.32 -8.54 -4.54
N PRO A 129 -8.03 -8.51 -4.19
CA PRO A 129 -7.43 -7.33 -3.56
C PRO A 129 -7.45 -6.10 -4.49
N SER A 130 -7.24 -4.91 -3.94
CA SER A 130 -7.33 -3.66 -4.70
C SER A 130 -6.22 -3.56 -5.74
N LEU A 131 -6.48 -2.89 -6.86
CA LEU A 131 -5.52 -2.68 -7.93
C LEU A 131 -5.26 -1.19 -8.10
N THR A 132 -4.01 -0.77 -8.02
CA THR A 132 -3.62 0.64 -8.13
C THR A 132 -2.75 0.87 -9.36
N LEU A 133 -3.15 1.82 -10.18
CA LEU A 133 -2.34 2.36 -11.29
C LEU A 133 -1.79 3.72 -10.86
N ALA A 134 -0.47 3.87 -10.82
CA ALA A 134 0.18 5.15 -10.52
C ALA A 134 1.14 5.57 -11.63
N PHE A 135 1.17 6.86 -11.95
CA PHE A 135 2.17 7.45 -12.82
C PHE A 135 3.32 7.99 -11.99
N GLU A 136 4.49 7.41 -12.21
CA GLU A 136 5.66 7.61 -11.38
C GLU A 136 6.54 8.72 -11.90
N ARG A 137 7.19 9.41 -10.97
CA ARG A 137 8.21 10.41 -11.26
C ARG A 137 9.58 9.81 -10.93
N PRO A 138 10.57 9.92 -11.83
CA PRO A 138 11.92 9.40 -11.58
C PRO A 138 12.54 9.90 -10.27
N GLU A 139 12.26 11.15 -9.90
CA GLU A 139 12.76 11.74 -8.65
C GLU A 139 12.20 10.99 -7.43
N GLN A 140 10.91 10.65 -7.46
CA GLN A 140 10.22 9.96 -6.39
C GLN A 140 10.67 8.50 -6.27
N LEU A 141 10.82 7.79 -7.39
CA LEU A 141 11.34 6.41 -7.40
C LEU A 141 12.77 6.32 -6.86
N ARG A 142 13.59 7.33 -7.15
CA ARG A 142 14.95 7.40 -6.60
C ARG A 142 14.94 7.63 -5.09
N GLU A 143 14.07 8.53 -4.61
CA GLU A 143 14.02 8.92 -3.19
C GLU A 143 13.37 7.87 -2.29
N LEU A 144 12.31 7.22 -2.77
CA LEU A 144 11.53 6.26 -1.98
C LEU A 144 11.98 4.82 -2.20
N ASP A 145 12.34 4.44 -3.42
CA ASP A 145 12.64 3.06 -3.79
C ASP A 145 14.13 2.80 -4.07
N GLY A 146 14.96 3.85 -3.97
CA GLY A 146 16.39 3.77 -4.32
C GLY A 146 16.64 3.48 -5.80
N LEU A 147 15.60 3.60 -6.64
CA LEU A 147 15.64 3.19 -8.03
C LEU A 147 16.05 4.36 -8.93
N GLN A 148 17.28 4.30 -9.43
CA GLN A 148 17.77 5.26 -10.40
C GLN A 148 17.37 4.84 -11.81
N LEU A 149 16.43 5.58 -12.40
CA LEU A 149 16.01 5.37 -13.78
C LEU A 149 16.93 6.12 -14.75
N ASP A 150 17.31 5.46 -15.84
CA ASP A 150 17.98 6.10 -16.97
C ASP A 150 16.92 6.79 -17.86
N PRO A 151 17.05 8.09 -18.16
CA PRO A 151 16.15 8.77 -19.10
C PRO A 151 16.12 8.14 -20.50
N GLY A 152 17.13 7.33 -20.86
CA GLY A 152 17.22 6.65 -22.15
C GLY A 152 17.59 7.58 -23.32
N PRO A 153 17.77 7.02 -24.53
CA PRO A 153 18.06 7.82 -25.72
C PRO A 153 16.83 8.64 -26.10
N GLY A 154 16.88 9.96 -25.85
CA GLY A 154 15.75 10.88 -26.04
C GLY A 154 15.77 12.08 -25.09
N GLY A 155 16.63 12.05 -24.07
CA GLY A 155 16.72 13.10 -23.07
C GLY A 155 15.59 13.03 -22.04
N PRO A 156 15.64 13.89 -21.00
CA PRO A 156 14.63 13.94 -19.97
C PRO A 156 13.23 14.23 -20.57
N GLY A 157 12.25 13.38 -20.28
CA GLY A 157 10.84 13.59 -20.64
C GLY A 157 10.31 12.87 -21.87
N SER A 158 11.11 12.01 -22.53
CA SER A 158 10.63 11.23 -23.70
C SER A 158 9.84 9.96 -23.35
N ARG A 159 9.90 9.51 -22.09
CA ARG A 159 9.30 8.29 -21.58
C ARG A 159 8.50 8.57 -20.32
N ILE A 160 7.33 7.93 -20.20
CA ILE A 160 6.56 7.92 -18.97
C ILE A 160 6.88 6.66 -18.16
N TRP A 161 6.75 6.79 -16.85
CA TRP A 161 6.88 5.69 -15.91
C TRP A 161 5.54 5.50 -15.23
N PHE A 162 5.10 4.26 -15.11
CA PHE A 162 3.90 3.94 -14.36
C PHE A 162 4.07 2.60 -13.66
N SER A 163 3.44 2.48 -12.51
CA SER A 163 3.38 1.25 -11.73
C SER A 163 1.96 0.68 -11.74
N LEU A 164 1.89 -0.63 -11.67
CA LEU A 164 0.68 -1.38 -11.35
C LEU A 164 0.97 -2.13 -10.04
N SER A 165 0.20 -1.84 -9.00
CA SER A 165 0.28 -2.59 -7.74
C SER A 165 -1.03 -3.26 -7.41
N VAL A 166 -0.93 -4.38 -6.70
CA VAL A 166 -2.05 -5.04 -6.04
C VAL A 166 -1.77 -5.00 -4.55
N GLU A 167 -2.76 -4.54 -3.78
CA GLU A 167 -2.62 -4.34 -2.33
C GLU A 167 -3.65 -5.21 -1.60
N ALA A 168 -3.23 -5.86 -0.51
CA ALA A 168 -4.05 -6.77 0.29
C ALA A 168 -3.78 -6.60 1.79
N GLU A 169 -4.72 -7.06 2.61
CA GLU A 169 -4.49 -7.26 4.05
C GLU A 169 -3.35 -8.28 4.28
N THR A 170 -2.78 -8.31 5.49
CA THR A 170 -1.65 -9.20 5.84
C THR A 170 -1.93 -10.70 5.65
N ASP A 171 -3.20 -11.11 5.64
CA ASP A 171 -3.63 -12.49 5.37
C ASP A 171 -3.93 -12.77 3.88
N GLY A 172 -3.71 -11.78 3.01
CA GLY A 172 -3.99 -11.85 1.58
C GLY A 172 -5.45 -11.54 1.22
N SER A 173 -6.31 -11.26 2.21
CA SER A 173 -7.68 -10.87 1.94
C SER A 173 -7.77 -9.47 1.32
N ARG A 174 -8.91 -9.22 0.67
CA ARG A 174 -9.16 -7.96 -0.01
C ARG A 174 -9.11 -6.79 0.98
N MET A 175 -8.29 -5.80 0.66
CA MET A 175 -8.40 -4.45 1.22
C MET A 175 -9.11 -3.52 0.24
N ASP A 176 -9.81 -2.54 0.79
CA ASP A 176 -10.39 -1.43 0.02
C ASP A 176 -9.31 -0.36 -0.24
N CYS A 177 -9.57 0.48 -1.22
CA CYS A 177 -9.06 1.85 -1.26
C CYS A 177 -9.98 2.80 -0.47
#